data_AF-A0A2S9YBX0-F1
#
_entry.id   AF-A0A2S9YBX0-F1
#
_cell.length_a   1.000
_cell.length_b   1.000
_cell.length_c   1.000
_cell.angle_alpha   90.00
_cell.angle_beta   90.00
_cell.angle_gamma   90.00
#
_symmetry.space_group_name_H-M   'P 1'
#
loop_
_entity.id
_entity.type
_entity.pdbx_description
1 polymer ?
#
loop_
_entity_poly.entity_id
_entity_poly.type
_entity_poly.pdbx_seq_one_letter_code
_entity_poly.pdbx_strand_id
1 'polypeptide(L)'
;MPGMKTVLGACRSLGFLTAGLISLATLASCAEEEPENFGTVRIELEPVNGAVEIFDGTVEVVATVNYEACLVDFYLSRQSTYKKDGPDGAPVFSDWESRLCSDFTDIPDCEVSSIEQTLLDVNDVYRLAVTYKINDSSTLPYRELHVGPIPVEEFAACSGGEGAIVGLAPNGVVGKNADGDQIWRISTVPPQTEARAGQGAPLRVEIQSTLP
;
A
#
# COMPACT_ATOMS: atom_id res chain seq x y z
N MET A 1 27.01 8.90 22.10
CA MET A 1 27.35 7.55 21.66
C MET A 1 26.44 7.17 20.50
N PRO A 2 26.86 7.33 19.24
CA PRO A 2 26.17 6.73 18.10
C PRO A 2 27.13 5.79 17.34
N GLY A 3 26.76 4.51 17.27
CA GLY A 3 27.43 3.51 16.45
C GLY A 3 26.72 3.37 15.11
N MET A 4 27.22 4.06 14.09
CA MET A 4 26.89 3.81 12.68
C MET A 4 27.51 2.47 12.28
N LYS A 5 26.69 1.46 12.00
CA LYS A 5 27.13 0.20 11.41
C LYS A 5 27.04 0.33 9.88
N THR A 6 28.18 0.60 9.26
CA THR A 6 28.39 0.44 7.83
C THR A 6 28.39 -1.06 7.50
N VAL A 7 27.41 -1.53 6.73
CA VAL A 7 27.43 -2.88 6.17
C VAL A 7 28.29 -2.82 4.91
N LEU A 8 29.57 -3.17 5.06
CA LEU A 8 30.49 -3.38 3.96
C LEU A 8 30.17 -4.74 3.32
N GLY A 9 29.44 -4.74 2.20
CA GLY A 9 29.25 -5.93 1.37
C GLY A 9 30.58 -6.36 0.75
N ALA A 10 31.18 -7.43 1.28
CA ALA A 10 32.43 -7.98 0.80
C ALA A 10 32.22 -8.72 -0.54
N CYS A 11 32.57 -8.07 -1.65
CA CYS A 11 32.75 -8.74 -2.94
C CYS A 11 34.03 -9.59 -2.87
N ARG A 12 33.87 -10.88 -2.58
CA ARG A 12 34.99 -11.82 -2.37
C ARG A 12 35.59 -12.19 -3.74
N SER A 13 36.71 -11.55 -4.08
CA SER A 13 37.45 -11.80 -5.31
C SER A 13 38.12 -13.18 -5.27
N LEU A 14 37.75 -14.04 -6.23
CA LEU A 14 38.50 -15.26 -6.55
C LEU A 14 39.66 -14.87 -7.48
N GLY A 15 40.89 -14.84 -6.95
CA GLY A 15 42.09 -14.57 -7.74
C GLY A 15 42.61 -15.84 -8.41
N PHE A 16 42.42 -15.98 -9.72
CA PHE A 16 43.23 -16.86 -10.56
C PHE A 16 44.07 -16.00 -11.52
N LEU A 17 45.39 -16.19 -11.45
CA LEU A 17 46.36 -15.71 -12.42
C LEU A 17 46.18 -16.47 -13.74
N THR A 18 46.02 -15.76 -14.86
CA THR A 18 46.63 -16.13 -16.15
C THR A 18 46.47 -15.01 -17.17
N ALA A 19 47.54 -14.75 -17.91
CA ALA A 19 47.67 -13.70 -18.91
C ALA A 19 47.00 -14.10 -20.25
N GLY A 20 46.46 -13.12 -20.95
CA GLY A 20 46.17 -13.21 -22.38
C GLY A 20 44.72 -12.86 -22.77
N LEU A 21 44.63 -11.98 -23.78
CA LEU A 21 43.46 -11.58 -24.55
C LEU A 21 42.55 -10.49 -23.93
N ILE A 22 42.58 -9.35 -24.61
CA ILE A 22 41.68 -8.20 -24.48
C ILE A 22 40.26 -8.71 -24.73
N SER A 23 39.57 -9.10 -23.66
CA SER A 23 38.11 -9.21 -23.65
C SER A 23 37.59 -7.90 -23.10
N LEU A 24 36.79 -7.19 -23.90
CA LEU A 24 35.93 -6.13 -23.42
C LEU A 24 35.02 -6.75 -22.35
N ALA A 25 35.42 -6.62 -21.08
CA ALA A 25 34.52 -6.79 -19.98
C ALA A 25 33.46 -5.71 -20.16
N THR A 26 32.30 -6.08 -20.69
CA THR A 26 31.06 -5.36 -20.40
C THR A 26 30.97 -5.35 -18.89
N LEU A 27 31.39 -4.24 -18.28
CA LEU A 27 31.03 -3.90 -16.92
C LEU A 27 29.51 -4.05 -16.90
N ALA A 28 29.02 -5.11 -16.27
CA ALA A 28 27.65 -5.17 -15.83
C ALA A 28 27.52 -3.98 -14.88
N SER A 29 27.12 -2.83 -15.43
CA SER A 29 26.56 -1.74 -14.67
C SER A 29 25.47 -2.41 -13.87
N CYS A 30 25.67 -2.56 -12.55
CA CYS A 30 24.54 -2.69 -11.65
C CYS A 30 23.71 -1.45 -11.98
N ALA A 31 22.67 -1.60 -12.80
CA ALA A 31 21.72 -0.54 -13.00
C ALA A 31 21.14 -0.32 -11.60
N GLU A 32 21.37 0.88 -11.06
CA GLU A 32 20.67 1.32 -9.87
C GLU A 32 19.20 1.26 -10.23
N GLU A 33 18.45 0.44 -9.50
CA GLU A 33 17.02 0.26 -9.73
C GLU A 33 16.37 1.64 -9.58
N GLU A 34 15.60 2.07 -10.59
CA GLU A 34 14.97 3.38 -10.53
C GLU A 34 14.06 3.44 -9.29
N PRO A 35 14.09 4.55 -8.54
CA PRO A 35 13.30 4.66 -7.32
C PRO A 35 11.82 4.51 -7.63
N GLU A 36 11.11 3.73 -6.80
CA GLU A 36 9.69 3.48 -6.98
C GLU A 36 8.87 4.75 -6.71
N ASN A 37 8.13 5.21 -7.72
CA ASN A 37 7.36 6.46 -7.65
C ASN A 37 6.03 6.32 -6.89
N PHE A 38 5.61 5.09 -6.62
CA PHE A 38 4.37 4.75 -5.94
C PHE A 38 4.62 3.76 -4.82
N GLY A 39 3.77 3.78 -3.82
CA GLY A 39 3.80 2.82 -2.73
C GLY A 39 2.41 2.59 -2.16
N THR A 40 2.38 1.99 -0.98
CA THR A 40 1.14 1.71 -0.24
C THR A 40 1.18 2.35 1.14
N VAL A 41 -0.01 2.64 1.65
CA VAL A 41 -0.23 2.74 3.09
C VAL A 41 -0.62 1.40 3.66
N ARG A 42 -0.28 1.14 4.92
CA ARG A 42 -0.47 -0.16 5.57
C ARG A 42 -1.47 -0.02 6.70
N ILE A 43 -2.47 -0.89 6.72
CA ILE A 43 -3.52 -0.93 7.75
C ILE A 43 -3.49 -2.31 8.41
N GLU A 44 -3.19 -2.37 9.71
CA GLU A 44 -3.15 -3.63 10.47
C GLU A 44 -4.50 -3.86 11.16
N LEU A 45 -5.07 -5.07 10.98
CA LEU A 45 -6.38 -5.44 11.50
C LEU A 45 -6.26 -6.08 12.89
N GLU A 46 -6.58 -5.34 13.95
CA GLU A 46 -6.53 -5.84 15.33
C GLU A 46 -7.95 -6.20 15.83
N PRO A 47 -8.29 -7.48 16.05
CA PRO A 47 -9.59 -7.82 16.61
C PRO A 47 -9.73 -7.31 18.04
N VAL A 48 -10.89 -6.73 18.38
CA VAL A 48 -11.17 -6.27 19.74
C VAL A 48 -11.06 -7.43 20.73
N ASN A 49 -10.31 -7.22 21.82
CA ASN A 49 -10.02 -8.23 22.84
C ASN A 49 -9.37 -9.54 22.30
N GLY A 50 -8.80 -9.52 21.09
CA GLY A 50 -8.23 -10.71 20.47
C GLY A 50 -9.25 -11.71 19.93
N ALA A 51 -10.51 -11.31 19.75
CA ALA A 51 -11.60 -12.14 19.24
C ALA A 51 -11.46 -12.38 17.72
N VAL A 52 -10.60 -13.34 17.34
CA VAL A 52 -10.29 -13.65 15.93
C VAL A 52 -11.49 -14.20 15.14
N GLU A 53 -12.48 -14.77 15.83
CA GLU A 53 -13.73 -15.28 15.25
C GLU A 53 -14.58 -14.19 14.58
N ILE A 54 -14.30 -12.91 14.84
CA ILE A 54 -14.93 -11.77 14.19
C ILE A 54 -14.74 -11.82 12.65
N PHE A 55 -13.66 -12.43 12.18
CA PHE A 55 -13.35 -12.54 10.76
C PHE A 55 -13.99 -13.76 10.08
N ASP A 56 -14.62 -14.68 10.83
CA ASP A 56 -15.16 -15.91 10.26
C ASP A 56 -16.22 -15.62 9.18
N GLY A 57 -16.06 -16.26 8.02
CA GLY A 57 -16.96 -16.08 6.88
C GLY A 57 -16.71 -14.83 6.04
N THR A 58 -15.62 -14.08 6.30
CA THR A 58 -15.19 -12.97 5.44
C THR A 58 -14.70 -13.49 4.10
N VAL A 59 -15.28 -13.01 3.01
CA VAL A 59 -14.80 -13.31 1.64
C VAL A 59 -14.39 -12.07 0.87
N GLU A 60 -14.79 -10.88 1.35
CA GLU A 60 -14.42 -9.60 0.76
C GLU A 60 -14.03 -8.61 1.86
N VAL A 61 -12.97 -7.85 1.62
CA VAL A 61 -12.59 -6.69 2.43
C VAL A 61 -12.47 -5.48 1.52
N VAL A 62 -13.08 -4.37 1.91
CA VAL A 62 -12.94 -3.09 1.20
C VAL A 62 -12.18 -2.13 2.10
N ALA A 63 -10.99 -1.70 1.65
CA ALA A 63 -10.18 -0.70 2.34
C ALA A 63 -10.16 0.60 1.53
N THR A 64 -10.54 1.71 2.17
CA THR A 64 -10.72 3.03 1.57
C THR A 64 -9.94 4.07 2.35
N VAL A 65 -9.17 4.87 1.63
CA VAL A 65 -8.47 6.04 2.17
C VAL A 65 -8.83 7.29 1.37
N ASN A 66 -8.88 8.42 2.05
CA ASN A 66 -9.18 9.72 1.44
C ASN A 66 -7.88 10.42 1.06
N TYR A 67 -7.83 11.05 -0.11
CA TYR A 67 -6.70 11.86 -0.51
C TYR A 67 -6.74 13.23 0.17
N GLU A 68 -5.63 13.64 0.78
CA GLU A 68 -5.47 15.00 1.28
C GLU A 68 -5.04 15.97 0.16
N ALA A 69 -5.07 17.27 0.47
CA ALA A 69 -4.94 18.37 -0.50
C ALA A 69 -3.82 18.20 -1.54
N CYS A 70 -2.61 17.80 -1.14
CA CYS A 70 -1.50 17.62 -2.09
C CYS A 70 -1.79 16.52 -3.13
N LEU A 71 -2.36 15.38 -2.71
CA LEU A 71 -2.66 14.28 -3.62
C LEU A 71 -3.85 14.62 -4.54
N VAL A 72 -4.81 15.41 -4.04
CA VAL A 72 -5.89 15.96 -4.88
C VAL A 72 -5.30 16.84 -5.98
N ASP A 73 -4.42 17.79 -5.63
CA ASP A 73 -3.75 18.65 -6.61
C ASP A 73 -2.82 17.89 -7.57
N PHE A 74 -2.14 16.84 -7.07
CA PHE A 74 -1.34 15.93 -7.90
C PHE A 74 -2.21 15.33 -9.02
N TYR A 75 -3.33 14.70 -8.67
CA TYR A 75 -4.16 14.01 -9.66
C TYR A 75 -5.01 14.94 -10.52
N LEU A 76 -5.43 16.10 -10.01
CA LEU A 76 -6.34 16.97 -10.75
C LEU A 76 -5.64 18.05 -11.57
N SER A 77 -4.48 18.53 -11.11
CA SER A 77 -3.81 19.68 -11.72
C SER A 77 -2.45 19.32 -12.31
N ARG A 78 -1.54 18.80 -11.47
CA ARG A 78 -0.11 18.72 -11.83
C ARG A 78 0.26 17.51 -12.67
N GLN A 79 -0.32 16.37 -12.35
CA GLN A 79 0.03 15.05 -12.89
C GLN A 79 -1.25 14.29 -13.28
N SER A 80 -2.15 14.97 -14.00
CA SER A 80 -3.48 14.44 -14.33
C SER A 80 -3.48 13.21 -15.24
N THR A 81 -2.36 12.88 -15.88
CA THR A 81 -2.18 11.66 -16.65
C THR A 81 -2.02 10.41 -15.79
N TYR A 82 -1.69 10.57 -14.50
CA TYR A 82 -1.51 9.49 -13.53
C TYR A 82 -2.80 9.06 -12.81
N LYS A 83 -3.97 9.58 -13.20
CA LYS A 83 -5.27 9.03 -12.76
C LYS A 83 -5.40 7.56 -13.18
N LYS A 84 -6.23 6.77 -12.49
CA LYS A 84 -6.41 5.33 -12.80
C LYS A 84 -6.72 5.07 -14.28
N ASP A 85 -7.54 5.90 -14.91
CA ASP A 85 -7.93 5.82 -16.32
C ASP A 85 -7.09 6.70 -17.25
N GLY A 86 -6.09 7.39 -16.70
CA GLY A 86 -5.14 8.20 -17.46
C GLY A 86 -4.07 7.36 -18.15
N PRO A 87 -3.40 7.90 -19.18
CA PRO A 87 -2.43 7.16 -20.00
C PRO A 87 -1.20 6.69 -19.21
N ASP A 88 -0.77 7.45 -18.20
CA ASP A 88 0.39 7.11 -17.37
C ASP A 88 -0.03 6.34 -16.10
N GLY A 89 -1.25 6.56 -15.61
CA GLY A 89 -1.76 5.90 -14.40
C GLY A 89 -2.32 4.50 -14.66
N ALA A 90 -3.00 4.26 -15.79
CA ALA A 90 -3.54 2.94 -16.13
C ALA A 90 -2.51 1.78 -16.01
N PRO A 91 -1.28 1.89 -16.56
CA PRO A 91 -0.28 0.83 -16.39
C PRO A 91 0.17 0.70 -14.92
N VAL A 92 0.28 1.80 -14.17
CA VAL A 92 0.63 1.76 -12.73
C VAL A 92 -0.46 1.00 -11.96
N PHE A 93 -1.73 1.38 -12.10
CA PHE A 93 -2.80 0.71 -11.39
C PHE A 93 -2.93 -0.77 -11.77
N SER A 94 -2.72 -1.12 -13.04
CA SER A 94 -2.73 -2.52 -13.50
C SER A 94 -1.59 -3.35 -12.92
N ASP A 95 -0.39 -2.77 -12.78
CA ASP A 95 0.74 -3.43 -12.12
C ASP A 95 0.41 -3.71 -10.65
N TRP A 96 -0.05 -2.67 -9.96
CA TRP A 96 -0.36 -2.74 -8.53
C TRP A 96 -1.50 -3.70 -8.18
N GLU A 97 -2.51 -3.87 -9.03
CA GLU A 97 -3.55 -4.89 -8.86
C GLU A 97 -2.95 -6.30 -8.66
N SER A 98 -1.83 -6.61 -9.33
CA SER A 98 -1.17 -7.91 -9.18
C SER A 98 -0.27 -8.01 -7.94
N ARG A 99 0.19 -6.87 -7.40
CA ARG A 99 1.27 -6.80 -6.39
C ARG A 99 0.76 -6.75 -4.95
N LEU A 100 -0.40 -6.14 -4.70
CA LEU A 100 -0.88 -5.87 -3.34
C LEU A 100 -1.09 -7.14 -2.48
N CYS A 101 -1.34 -8.29 -3.11
CA CYS A 101 -1.47 -9.59 -2.43
C CYS A 101 -0.31 -10.56 -2.70
N SER A 102 0.80 -10.12 -3.30
CA SER A 102 1.95 -11.00 -3.64
C SER A 102 3.31 -10.49 -3.17
N ASP A 103 3.52 -9.17 -3.17
CA ASP A 103 4.86 -8.59 -3.04
C ASP A 103 5.24 -8.28 -1.60
N PHE A 104 4.28 -8.36 -0.69
CA PHE A 104 4.42 -7.96 0.70
C PHE A 104 4.43 -9.16 1.64
N THR A 105 5.16 -9.02 2.74
CA THR A 105 5.07 -9.94 3.87
C THR A 105 3.94 -9.53 4.80
N ASP A 106 3.44 -10.47 5.61
CA ASP A 106 2.42 -10.20 6.63
C ASP A 106 1.07 -9.67 6.11
N ILE A 107 0.75 -10.03 4.86
CA ILE A 107 -0.56 -9.87 4.24
C ILE A 107 -1.46 -11.10 4.48
N PRO A 108 -2.80 -10.96 4.41
CA PRO A 108 -3.70 -12.12 4.41
C PRO A 108 -3.62 -12.89 3.08
N ASP A 109 -4.17 -14.11 3.04
CA ASP A 109 -4.36 -14.85 1.79
C ASP A 109 -5.48 -14.20 0.98
N CYS A 110 -5.09 -13.43 -0.05
CA CYS A 110 -6.00 -12.58 -0.80
C CYS A 110 -5.70 -12.50 -2.31
N GLU A 111 -6.67 -11.98 -3.04
CA GLU A 111 -6.55 -11.48 -4.40
C GLU A 111 -7.14 -10.07 -4.46
N VAL A 112 -6.62 -9.18 -5.31
CA VAL A 112 -7.26 -7.88 -5.55
C VAL A 112 -8.37 -8.05 -6.59
N SER A 113 -9.59 -7.72 -6.21
CA SER A 113 -10.74 -7.70 -7.11
C SER A 113 -10.84 -6.40 -7.89
N SER A 114 -10.59 -5.26 -7.22
CA SER A 114 -10.62 -3.95 -7.86
C SER A 114 -9.82 -2.91 -7.08
N ILE A 115 -9.28 -1.93 -7.81
CA ILE A 115 -8.81 -0.67 -7.26
C ILE A 115 -9.66 0.45 -7.87
N GLU A 116 -10.38 1.21 -7.08
CA GLU A 116 -11.26 2.30 -7.53
C GLU A 116 -10.72 3.65 -7.06
N GLN A 117 -10.45 4.54 -8.02
CA GLN A 117 -10.08 5.91 -7.74
C GLN A 117 -11.29 6.82 -7.98
N THR A 118 -11.72 7.55 -6.94
CA THR A 118 -12.78 8.56 -7.04
C THR A 118 -12.16 9.95 -6.90
N LEU A 119 -12.38 10.82 -7.89
CA LEU A 119 -11.90 12.20 -7.89
C LEU A 119 -13.04 13.12 -8.33
N LEU A 120 -13.97 13.43 -7.41
CA LEU A 120 -15.19 14.17 -7.70
C LEU A 120 -15.20 15.55 -7.04
N ASP A 121 -15.02 16.59 -7.85
CA ASP A 121 -15.01 17.99 -7.38
C ASP A 121 -16.36 18.45 -6.83
N VAL A 122 -17.48 17.95 -7.39
CA VAL A 122 -18.83 18.46 -7.06
C VAL A 122 -19.23 18.19 -5.61
N ASN A 123 -18.65 17.16 -4.98
CA ASN A 123 -18.95 16.76 -3.60
C ASN A 123 -17.69 16.66 -2.74
N ASP A 124 -16.55 17.17 -3.22
CA ASP A 124 -15.23 17.05 -2.57
C ASP A 124 -14.89 15.62 -2.14
N VAL A 125 -15.20 14.63 -3.00
CA VAL A 125 -14.93 13.22 -2.72
C VAL A 125 -13.69 12.78 -3.49
N TYR A 126 -12.57 12.70 -2.78
CA TYR A 126 -11.29 12.26 -3.32
C TYR A 126 -10.78 11.07 -2.50
N ARG A 127 -10.79 9.88 -3.09
CA ARG A 127 -10.47 8.64 -2.37
C ARG A 127 -9.96 7.53 -3.28
N LEU A 128 -9.28 6.60 -2.64
CA LEU A 128 -8.84 5.33 -3.21
C LEU A 128 -9.50 4.20 -2.42
N ALA A 129 -10.18 3.29 -3.11
CA ALA A 129 -10.71 2.07 -2.53
C ALA A 129 -10.04 0.85 -3.17
N VAL A 130 -9.61 -0.11 -2.36
CA VAL A 130 -9.11 -1.42 -2.79
C VAL A 130 -10.05 -2.48 -2.25
N THR A 131 -10.56 -3.32 -3.15
CA THR A 131 -11.41 -4.47 -2.80
C THR A 131 -10.56 -5.73 -2.89
N TYR A 132 -10.40 -6.39 -1.76
CA TYR A 132 -9.73 -7.68 -1.65
C TYR A 132 -10.75 -8.79 -1.59
N LYS A 133 -10.53 -9.83 -2.38
CA LYS A 133 -11.14 -11.14 -2.17
C LYS A 133 -10.27 -11.91 -1.21
N ILE A 134 -10.86 -12.43 -0.14
CA ILE A 134 -10.16 -13.18 0.90
C ILE A 134 -10.36 -14.67 0.65
N ASN A 135 -9.26 -15.40 0.45
CA ASN A 135 -9.30 -16.83 0.18
C ASN A 135 -9.38 -17.65 1.48
N ASP A 136 -8.73 -17.15 2.55
CA ASP A 136 -8.77 -17.74 3.88
C ASP A 136 -8.93 -16.66 4.96
N SER A 137 -10.14 -16.54 5.52
CA SER A 137 -10.45 -15.53 6.54
C SER A 137 -9.69 -15.72 7.85
N SER A 138 -9.21 -16.94 8.14
CA SER A 138 -8.40 -17.21 9.35
C SER A 138 -7.04 -16.51 9.31
N THR A 139 -6.63 -16.05 8.13
CA THR A 139 -5.38 -15.29 7.95
C THR A 139 -5.52 -13.81 8.26
N LEU A 140 -6.73 -13.23 8.36
CA LEU A 140 -6.95 -11.79 8.56
C LEU A 140 -6.42 -11.20 9.88
N PRO A 141 -6.52 -11.87 11.05
CA PRO A 141 -6.10 -11.28 12.32
C PRO A 141 -4.64 -10.82 12.31
N TYR A 142 -4.41 -9.57 12.72
CA TYR A 142 -3.09 -8.94 12.85
C TYR A 142 -2.29 -8.88 11.54
N ARG A 143 -2.96 -8.96 10.38
CA ARG A 143 -2.33 -8.77 9.07
C ARG A 143 -2.50 -7.36 8.54
N GLU A 144 -1.59 -7.00 7.65
CA GLU A 144 -1.55 -5.71 6.98
C GLU A 144 -2.31 -5.77 5.65
N LEU A 145 -3.24 -4.84 5.46
CA LEU A 145 -3.80 -4.51 4.16
C LEU A 145 -3.00 -3.35 3.56
N HIS A 146 -2.54 -3.53 2.33
CA HIS A 146 -1.73 -2.55 1.61
C HIS A 146 -2.59 -1.73 0.64
N VAL A 147 -2.92 -0.49 0.98
CA VAL A 147 -3.77 0.36 0.13
C VAL A 147 -2.89 1.23 -0.78
N GLY A 148 -2.98 1.00 -2.09
CA GLY A 148 -2.19 1.68 -3.12
C GLY A 148 -2.75 1.45 -4.53
N PRO A 149 -2.11 2.00 -5.59
CA PRO A 149 -0.89 2.81 -5.55
C PRO A 149 -1.13 4.25 -5.09
N ILE A 150 -0.22 4.77 -4.26
CA ILE A 150 -0.18 6.16 -3.78
C ILE A 150 1.20 6.76 -4.11
N PRO A 151 1.28 7.96 -4.71
CA PRO A 151 2.56 8.63 -4.99
C PRO A 151 3.40 8.77 -3.72
N VAL A 152 4.69 8.43 -3.79
CA VAL A 152 5.64 8.71 -2.70
C VAL A 152 5.89 10.22 -2.60
N GLU A 153 6.40 10.71 -1.46
CA GLU A 153 6.55 12.15 -1.22
C GLU A 153 7.39 12.84 -2.30
N GLU A 154 8.50 12.21 -2.69
CA GLU A 154 9.45 12.72 -3.68
C GLU A 154 8.78 12.89 -5.04
N PHE A 155 7.95 11.90 -5.44
CA PHE A 155 7.25 11.92 -6.71
C PHE A 155 6.04 12.84 -6.70
N ALA A 156 5.29 12.86 -5.58
CA ALA A 156 4.17 13.76 -5.38
C ALA A 156 4.63 15.22 -5.38
N ALA A 157 5.87 15.52 -4.96
CA ALA A 157 6.48 16.85 -4.97
C ALA A 157 5.55 17.93 -4.37
N CYS A 158 4.97 17.65 -3.21
CA CYS A 158 4.05 18.53 -2.52
C CYS A 158 4.68 19.90 -2.21
N SER A 159 3.92 20.98 -2.40
CA SER A 159 4.38 22.35 -2.11
C SER A 159 3.91 22.83 -0.73
N GLY A 160 4.51 23.91 -0.21
CA GLY A 160 3.99 24.58 0.98
C GLY A 160 4.16 23.82 2.31
N GLY A 161 4.98 22.76 2.34
CA GLY A 161 5.12 21.90 3.52
C GLY A 161 4.01 20.89 3.69
N GLU A 162 3.10 20.77 2.70
CA GLU A 162 2.11 19.70 2.66
C GLU A 162 2.76 18.36 2.35
N GLY A 163 2.08 17.29 2.72
CA GLY A 163 2.55 15.92 2.54
C GLY A 163 1.71 15.13 1.55
N ALA A 164 2.30 14.09 0.95
CA ALA A 164 1.59 13.06 0.20
C ALA A 164 0.82 12.15 1.16
N ILE A 165 -0.25 12.70 1.75
CA ILE A 165 -0.99 12.10 2.86
C ILE A 165 -2.32 11.54 2.37
N VAL A 166 -2.70 10.41 2.93
CA VAL A 166 -4.07 9.91 2.90
C VAL A 166 -4.63 9.77 4.32
N GLY A 167 -5.93 10.00 4.46
CA GLY A 167 -6.65 9.85 5.71
C GLY A 167 -7.51 8.58 5.75
N LEU A 168 -7.45 7.84 6.85
CA LEU A 168 -8.31 6.69 7.11
C LEU A 168 -9.55 7.11 7.92
N ALA A 169 -10.73 6.93 7.34
CA ALA A 169 -12.00 7.19 8.03
C ALA A 169 -12.41 6.03 8.97
N PRO A 170 -13.28 6.25 9.97
CA PRO A 170 -13.80 5.20 10.84
C PRO A 170 -14.59 4.08 10.13
N ASN A 171 -15.06 4.32 8.90
CA ASN A 171 -15.68 3.31 8.04
C ASN A 171 -14.77 2.92 6.86
N GLY A 172 -13.49 3.26 6.94
CA GLY A 172 -12.52 3.07 5.88
C GLY A 172 -12.18 1.61 5.62
N VAL A 173 -12.40 0.70 6.58
CA VAL A 173 -12.23 -0.74 6.36
C VAL A 173 -13.47 -1.49 6.83
N VAL A 174 -13.99 -2.32 5.94
CA VAL A 174 -15.17 -3.17 6.18
C VAL A 174 -14.94 -4.56 5.61
N GLY A 175 -15.42 -5.58 6.32
CA GLY A 175 -15.43 -6.96 5.82
C GLY A 175 -16.84 -7.47 5.59
N LYS A 176 -16.98 -8.27 4.54
CA LYS A 176 -18.27 -8.79 4.07
C LYS A 176 -18.23 -10.29 3.86
N ASN A 177 -19.40 -10.90 4.03
CA ASN A 177 -19.64 -12.30 3.71
C ASN A 177 -19.98 -12.51 2.21
N ALA A 178 -20.26 -13.76 1.83
CA ALA A 178 -20.59 -14.13 0.45
C ALA A 178 -21.90 -13.54 -0.08
N ASP A 179 -22.81 -13.11 0.80
CA ASP A 179 -24.06 -12.44 0.44
C ASP A 179 -23.86 -10.93 0.22
N GLY A 180 -22.66 -10.41 0.50
CA GLY A 180 -22.32 -8.98 0.44
C GLY A 180 -22.70 -8.21 1.69
N ASP A 181 -23.16 -8.88 2.74
CA ASP A 181 -23.49 -8.25 4.03
C ASP A 181 -22.21 -7.94 4.80
N GLN A 182 -22.17 -6.74 5.39
CA GLN A 182 -21.08 -6.36 6.28
C GLN A 182 -21.19 -7.13 7.61
N ILE A 183 -20.13 -7.86 7.96
CA ILE A 183 -20.07 -8.69 9.16
C ILE A 183 -19.12 -8.14 10.23
N TRP A 184 -18.21 -7.24 9.87
CA TRP A 184 -17.38 -6.48 10.80
C TRP A 184 -16.93 -5.14 10.21
N ARG A 185 -16.46 -4.25 11.08
CA ARG A 185 -15.91 -2.92 10.73
C ARG A 185 -14.94 -2.44 11.80
N ILE A 186 -14.27 -1.33 11.51
CA ILE A 186 -13.47 -0.62 12.51
C ILE A 186 -14.36 -0.17 13.69
N SER A 187 -13.95 -0.50 14.92
CA SER A 187 -14.48 0.07 16.17
C SER A 187 -13.71 1.30 16.61
N THR A 188 -12.38 1.23 16.49
CA THR A 188 -11.46 2.25 16.98
C THR A 188 -10.41 2.55 15.92
N VAL A 189 -10.28 3.83 15.57
CA VAL A 189 -9.19 4.31 14.73
C VAL A 189 -7.99 4.72 15.60
N PRO A 190 -6.76 4.61 15.09
CA PRO A 190 -5.58 5.04 15.82
C PRO A 190 -5.60 6.57 16.06
N PRO A 191 -4.87 7.09 17.07
CA PRO A 191 -4.77 8.54 17.31
C PRO A 191 -4.19 9.34 16.13
N GLN A 192 -3.50 8.66 15.22
CA GLN A 192 -3.03 9.20 13.95
C GLN A 192 -3.72 8.42 12.85
N THR A 193 -4.66 9.04 12.16
CA THR A 193 -5.41 8.45 11.04
C THR A 193 -4.82 8.79 9.68
N GLU A 194 -3.76 9.60 9.66
CA GLU A 194 -3.05 10.02 8.47
C GLU A 194 -1.86 9.12 8.21
N ALA A 195 -1.63 8.80 6.94
CA ALA A 195 -0.56 7.93 6.49
C ALA A 195 0.03 8.39 5.16
N ARG A 196 1.22 7.89 4.85
CA ARG A 196 1.99 8.20 3.63
C ARG A 196 2.47 6.90 3.00
N ALA A 197 2.61 6.88 1.69
CA ALA A 197 3.22 5.75 1.00
C ALA A 197 4.61 5.45 1.59
N GLY A 198 4.88 4.19 1.93
CA GLY A 198 6.15 3.80 2.55
C GLY A 198 6.25 4.13 4.05
N GLN A 199 5.13 4.38 4.74
CA GLN A 199 5.12 4.63 6.19
C GLN A 199 5.84 3.53 7.00
N GLY A 200 6.52 3.95 8.08
CA GLY A 200 7.28 3.04 8.95
C GLY A 200 6.42 2.05 9.75
N ALA A 201 5.36 2.50 10.40
CA ALA A 201 4.42 1.65 11.14
C ALA A 201 3.03 1.67 10.49
N PRO A 202 2.28 0.55 10.51
CA PRO A 202 0.93 0.51 9.96
C PRO A 202 -0.06 1.33 10.81
N LEU A 203 -1.17 1.73 10.19
CA LEU A 203 -2.35 2.22 10.89
C LEU A 203 -3.05 1.03 11.55
N ARG A 204 -2.90 0.89 12.87
CA ARG A 204 -3.56 -0.17 13.63
C ARG A 204 -4.99 0.20 13.93
N VAL A 205 -5.94 -0.57 13.43
CA VAL A 205 -7.37 -0.37 13.66
C VAL A 205 -7.95 -1.51 14.47
N GLU A 206 -8.75 -1.18 15.48
CA GLU A 206 -9.51 -2.22 16.18
C GLU A 206 -10.75 -2.59 15.37
N ILE A 207 -11.03 -3.89 15.27
CA ILE A 207 -12.13 -4.46 14.51
C ILE A 207 -13.17 -5.07 15.46
N GLN A 208 -14.44 -4.77 15.19
CA GLN A 208 -15.58 -5.36 15.90
C GLN A 208 -16.55 -6.02 14.92
N SER A 209 -17.23 -7.06 15.40
CA SER A 209 -18.36 -7.67 14.71
C SER A 209 -19.52 -6.65 14.59
N THR A 210 -20.27 -6.76 13.48
CA THR A 210 -21.58 -6.12 13.31
C THR A 210 -22.74 -7.10 13.40
N LEU A 211 -22.45 -8.38 13.59
CA LEU A 211 -23.44 -9.41 13.88
C LEU A 211 -23.87 -9.32 15.36
N PRO A 212 -25.16 -9.58 15.65
CA PRO A 212 -25.72 -9.52 17.00
C PRO A 212 -25.26 -10.65 17.92
#